data_AF-A0A087UQT7-F1
#
_entry.id   AF-A0A087UQT7-F1
#
_cell.length_a   1.000
_cell.length_b   1.000
_cell.length_c   1.000
_cell.angle_alpha   90.00
_cell.angle_beta   90.00
_cell.angle_gamma   90.00
#
_symmetry.space_group_name_H-M   'P 1'
#
loop_
_entity.id
_entity.type
_entity.pdbx_description
1 polymer ?
#
loop_
_entity_poly.entity_id
_entity_poly.type
_entity_poly.pdbx_seq_one_letter_code
_entity_poly.pdbx_strand_id
1 'polypeptide(L)'
;MKLWSEDMSGSVIADLPQFSLSPQEYITEVGQYLMTIPQHIEPFILRDNPALHTALKNCNMPHSVEQDSSSNVADYLLECLARRITDCYCENILRIFYITANAINQLITDIGYFCDVLDDLGLSPSADLQHLLSLLKAKPETFETESKGK
;
A
#
# COMPACT_ATOMS: atom_id res chain seq x y z
N MET A 1 3.38 16.29 -5.08
CA MET A 1 4.60 16.32 -5.92
C MET A 1 5.64 17.36 -5.51
N LYS A 2 5.29 18.60 -5.11
CA LYS A 2 6.29 19.61 -4.68
C LYS A 2 7.05 19.28 -3.38
N LEU A 3 6.38 18.58 -2.44
CA LEU A 3 6.94 18.28 -1.11
C LEU A 3 8.21 17.39 -1.13
N TRP A 4 8.45 16.68 -2.24
CA TRP A 4 9.51 15.68 -2.38
C TRP A 4 10.76 16.25 -3.07
N SER A 5 10.66 17.46 -3.60
CA SER A 5 11.69 18.11 -4.44
C SER A 5 12.27 19.36 -3.79
N GLU A 6 11.67 19.86 -2.71
CA GLU A 6 12.19 21.00 -1.96
C GLU A 6 13.25 20.52 -0.97
N ASP A 7 14.47 20.96 -1.21
CA ASP A 7 15.54 20.88 -0.22
C ASP A 7 15.16 21.85 0.89
N MET A 8 14.57 21.35 1.98
CA MET A 8 14.41 22.11 3.21
C MET A 8 15.81 22.28 3.81
N SER A 9 16.57 23.21 3.21
CA SER A 9 17.94 23.58 3.58
C SER A 9 17.92 24.32 4.92
N GLY A 10 17.63 23.57 5.98
CA GLY A 10 17.90 23.90 7.35
C GLY A 10 18.66 22.72 7.93
N SER A 11 19.92 22.95 8.28
CA SER A 11 20.91 22.02 8.88
C SER A 11 20.43 21.18 10.09
N VAL A 12 19.16 21.29 10.48
CA VAL A 12 18.54 20.67 11.65
C VAL A 12 17.67 19.45 11.28
N ILE A 13 17.21 19.34 10.02
CA ILE A 13 16.32 18.23 9.60
C ILE A 13 17.13 17.00 9.15
N ALA A 14 18.36 17.19 8.66
CA ALA A 14 19.21 16.12 8.14
C ALA A 14 19.61 15.06 9.20
N ASP A 15 19.52 15.41 10.49
CA ASP A 15 19.91 14.55 11.62
C ASP A 15 18.72 14.15 12.51
N LEU A 16 17.47 14.30 12.03
CA LEU A 16 16.33 13.87 12.82
C LEU A 16 16.26 12.33 12.82
N PRO A 17 16.33 11.66 13.99
CA PRO A 17 16.27 10.21 14.05
C PRO A 17 14.96 9.71 13.43
N GLN A 18 15.05 8.61 12.68
CA GLN A 18 13.95 8.01 11.89
C GLN A 18 12.65 7.76 12.71
N PHE A 19 12.77 7.68 14.04
CA PHE A 19 11.68 7.56 15.01
C PHE A 19 10.81 8.82 15.21
N SER A 20 11.16 9.94 14.57
CA SER A 20 10.41 11.19 14.68
C SER A 20 9.44 11.43 13.53
N LEU A 21 9.49 10.60 12.48
CA LEU A 21 8.64 10.76 11.31
C LEU A 21 7.28 10.10 11.57
N SER A 22 6.22 10.86 11.39
CA SER A 22 4.85 10.37 11.31
C SER A 22 4.44 10.14 9.85
N PRO A 23 3.53 9.19 9.58
CA PRO A 23 2.96 9.05 8.25
C PRO A 23 2.31 10.37 7.81
N GLN A 24 2.47 10.73 6.53
CA GLN A 24 1.88 11.96 5.99
C GLN A 24 0.36 11.84 5.82
N GLU A 25 -0.30 12.99 5.81
CA GLU A 25 -1.76 13.10 5.66
C GLU A 25 -2.29 12.28 4.47
N TYR A 26 -1.60 12.33 3.32
CA TYR A 26 -2.05 11.62 2.11
C TYR A 26 -2.21 10.11 2.34
N ILE A 27 -1.29 9.49 3.10
CA ILE A 27 -1.33 8.04 3.33
C ILE A 27 -2.24 7.70 4.50
N THR A 28 -2.30 8.56 5.52
CA THR A 28 -3.24 8.35 6.64
C THR A 28 -4.69 8.48 6.18
N GLU A 29 -4.99 9.40 5.26
CA GLU A 29 -6.32 9.50 4.64
C GLU A 29 -6.66 8.23 3.87
N VAL A 30 -5.75 7.73 3.02
CA VAL A 30 -5.95 6.47 2.29
C VAL A 30 -6.22 5.32 3.24
N GLY A 31 -5.42 5.19 4.30
CA GLY A 31 -5.59 4.13 5.30
C GLY A 31 -6.92 4.24 6.05
N GLN A 32 -7.32 5.45 6.45
CA GLN A 32 -8.61 5.70 7.09
C GLN A 32 -9.79 5.34 6.17
N TYR A 33 -9.76 5.75 4.90
CA TYR A 33 -10.81 5.37 3.95
C TYR A 33 -10.85 3.86 3.75
N LEU A 34 -9.70 3.20 3.62
CA LEU A 34 -9.64 1.75 3.47
C LEU A 34 -10.26 1.01 4.66
N MET A 35 -10.05 1.52 5.87
CA MET A 35 -10.65 0.99 7.10
C MET A 35 -12.18 1.14 7.17
N THR A 36 -12.79 2.09 6.45
CA THR A 36 -14.26 2.21 6.40
C THR A 36 -14.91 1.31 5.36
N ILE A 37 -14.14 0.80 4.40
CA ILE A 37 -14.66 -0.03 3.30
C ILE A 37 -15.48 -1.23 3.79
N PRO A 38 -15.06 -2.01 4.80
CA PRO A 38 -15.86 -3.14 5.28
C PRO A 38 -17.29 -2.74 5.65
N GLN A 39 -17.47 -1.61 6.32
CA GLN A 39 -18.79 -1.09 6.73
C GLN A 39 -19.63 -0.66 5.52
N HIS A 40 -19.00 -0.19 4.45
CA HIS A 40 -19.70 0.18 3.22
C HIS A 40 -20.11 -1.04 2.38
N ILE A 41 -19.40 -2.16 2.50
CA ILE A 41 -19.70 -3.40 1.77
C ILE A 41 -20.75 -4.23 2.51
N GLU A 42 -20.76 -4.21 3.85
CA GLU A 42 -21.66 -4.99 4.71
C GLU A 42 -23.15 -4.98 4.27
N PRO A 43 -23.77 -3.83 3.89
CA PRO A 43 -25.17 -3.79 3.47
C PRO A 43 -25.48 -4.59 2.20
N PHE A 44 -24.48 -4.79 1.33
CA PHE A 44 -24.62 -5.52 0.07
C PHE A 44 -24.45 -7.03 0.24
N ILE A 45 -23.93 -7.47 1.39
CA ILE A 45 -23.73 -8.89 1.73
C ILE A 45 -24.88 -9.40 2.59
N LEU A 46 -25.34 -8.57 3.54
CA LEU A 46 -26.53 -8.87 4.35
C LEU A 46 -27.80 -9.03 3.49
N ARG A 47 -27.83 -8.38 2.33
CA ARG A 47 -28.88 -8.55 1.32
C ARG A 47 -28.43 -9.61 0.33
N ASP A 48 -28.82 -10.85 0.57
CA ASP A 48 -28.47 -11.98 -0.28
C ASP A 48 -28.82 -11.67 -1.75
N ASN A 49 -27.79 -11.53 -2.58
CA ASN A 49 -27.92 -11.13 -3.98
C ASN A 49 -27.17 -12.12 -4.88
N PRO A 50 -27.84 -13.20 -5.34
CA PRO A 50 -27.18 -14.26 -6.08
C PRO A 50 -26.59 -13.78 -7.42
N ALA A 51 -27.12 -12.70 -8.00
CA ALA A 51 -26.58 -12.10 -9.20
C ALA A 51 -25.22 -11.43 -8.93
N LEU A 52 -25.07 -10.74 -7.80
CA LEU A 52 -23.78 -10.15 -7.38
C LEU A 52 -22.74 -11.24 -7.11
N HIS A 53 -23.10 -12.29 -6.36
CA HIS A 53 -22.23 -13.43 -6.10
C HIS A 53 -21.75 -14.08 -7.40
N THR A 54 -22.65 -14.29 -8.36
CA THR A 54 -22.32 -14.89 -9.66
C THR A 54 -21.45 -13.95 -10.49
N ALA A 55 -21.76 -12.65 -10.52
CA ALA A 55 -20.97 -11.66 -11.25
C ALA A 55 -19.53 -11.58 -10.72
N LEU A 56 -19.35 -11.53 -9.39
CA LEU A 56 -18.03 -11.48 -8.76
C LEU A 56 -17.22 -12.75 -8.99
N LYS A 57 -17.86 -13.93 -8.94
CA LYS A 57 -17.20 -15.20 -9.30
C LYS A 57 -16.71 -15.25 -10.74
N ASN A 58 -17.39 -14.56 -11.65
CA ASN A 58 -17.03 -14.51 -13.07
C ASN A 58 -16.19 -13.27 -13.44
N CYS A 59 -15.93 -12.36 -12.49
CA CYS A 59 -14.99 -11.27 -12.70
C CYS A 59 -13.57 -11.85 -12.78
N ASN A 60 -13.06 -11.97 -14.00
CA ASN A 60 -11.67 -12.36 -14.25
C ASN A 60 -10.74 -11.18 -13.91
N MET A 61 -10.49 -10.97 -12.62
CA MET A 61 -9.48 -10.01 -12.18
C MET A 61 -8.07 -10.60 -12.40
N PRO A 62 -7.10 -9.81 -12.88
CA PRO A 62 -5.71 -10.24 -12.99
C PRO A 62 -5.23 -10.78 -11.64
N HIS A 63 -4.59 -11.94 -11.64
CA HIS A 63 -3.99 -12.58 -10.46
C HIS A 63 -4.96 -13.05 -9.36
N SER A 64 -6.26 -13.24 -9.66
CA SER A 64 -7.12 -14.01 -8.76
C SER A 64 -6.64 -15.46 -8.75
N VAL A 65 -5.77 -15.81 -7.80
CA VAL A 65 -5.49 -17.21 -7.47
C VAL A 65 -6.86 -17.86 -7.28
N GLU A 66 -7.12 -18.97 -7.96
CA GLU A 66 -8.38 -19.71 -7.91
C GLU A 66 -8.81 -19.86 -6.44
N GLN A 67 -9.71 -18.97 -5.97
CA GLN A 67 -10.06 -18.95 -4.55
C GLN A 67 -10.99 -20.13 -4.29
N ASP A 68 -10.62 -20.93 -3.30
CA ASP A 68 -11.50 -21.90 -2.67
C ASP A 68 -12.86 -21.27 -2.41
N SER A 69 -13.91 -22.06 -2.63
CA SER A 69 -15.30 -21.63 -2.78
C SER A 69 -15.95 -21.01 -1.51
N SER A 70 -15.15 -20.65 -0.50
CA SER A 70 -15.54 -20.28 0.85
C SER A 70 -15.13 -18.87 1.30
N SER A 71 -14.41 -18.08 0.49
CA SER A 71 -14.13 -16.66 0.82
C SER A 71 -15.44 -15.86 0.82
N ASN A 72 -15.71 -15.14 1.91
CA ASN A 72 -16.86 -14.25 2.02
C ASN A 72 -16.77 -13.16 0.94
N VAL A 73 -17.90 -12.77 0.33
CA VAL A 73 -17.90 -11.71 -0.69
C VAL A 73 -17.34 -10.39 -0.17
N ALA A 74 -17.49 -10.11 1.13
CA ALA A 74 -16.82 -8.99 1.80
C ALA A 74 -15.31 -9.05 1.62
N ASP A 75 -14.73 -10.17 2.04
CA ASP A 75 -13.30 -10.37 2.07
C ASP A 75 -12.74 -10.30 0.65
N TYR A 76 -13.43 -10.93 -0.32
CA TYR A 76 -13.06 -10.85 -1.72
C TYR A 76 -13.07 -9.43 -2.29
N LEU A 77 -14.13 -8.65 -2.01
CA LEU A 77 -14.24 -7.27 -2.49
C LEU A 77 -13.22 -6.35 -1.82
N LEU A 78 -13.02 -6.52 -0.52
CA LEU A 78 -12.03 -5.80 0.26
C LEU A 78 -10.62 -6.07 -0.27
N GLU A 79 -10.28 -7.34 -0.50
CA GLU A 79 -9.01 -7.76 -1.08
C GLU A 79 -8.80 -7.17 -2.48
N CYS A 80 -9.84 -7.20 -3.33
CA CYS A 80 -9.78 -6.60 -4.67
C CYS A 80 -9.48 -5.10 -4.62
N LEU A 81 -10.15 -4.37 -3.73
CA LEU A 81 -9.97 -2.94 -3.60
C LEU A 81 -8.59 -2.60 -3.02
N ALA A 82 -8.20 -3.26 -1.93
CA ALA A 82 -6.91 -3.06 -1.29
C ALA A 82 -5.75 -3.36 -2.24
N ARG A 83 -5.86 -4.43 -3.04
CA ARG A 83 -4.89 -4.74 -4.11
C ARG A 83 -4.78 -3.58 -5.10
N ARG A 84 -5.90 -3.13 -5.65
CA ARG A 84 -5.90 -2.03 -6.64
C ARG A 84 -5.32 -0.73 -6.07
N ILE A 85 -5.59 -0.43 -4.80
CA ILE A 85 -5.03 0.74 -4.12
C ILE A 85 -3.52 0.57 -3.96
N THR A 86 -3.07 -0.62 -3.54
CA THR A 86 -1.64 -0.95 -3.40
C THR A 86 -0.88 -0.81 -4.72
N ASP A 87 -1.44 -1.32 -5.82
CA ASP A 87 -0.85 -1.22 -7.15
C ASP A 87 -0.75 0.25 -7.59
N CYS A 88 -1.83 1.00 -7.42
CA CYS A 88 -1.86 2.44 -7.71
C CYS A 88 -0.82 3.20 -6.87
N TYR A 89 -0.66 2.82 -5.60
CA TYR A 89 0.33 3.44 -4.72
C TYR A 89 1.76 3.17 -5.22
N CYS A 90 2.08 1.91 -5.55
CA CYS A 90 3.36 1.53 -6.15
C CYS A 90 3.64 2.29 -7.45
N GLU A 91 2.67 2.35 -8.37
CA GLU A 91 2.80 3.08 -9.63
C GLU A 91 3.11 4.57 -9.41
N ASN A 92 2.45 5.20 -8.43
CA ASN A 92 2.69 6.61 -8.12
C ASN A 92 4.07 6.85 -7.50
N ILE A 93 4.55 5.92 -6.67
CA ILE A 93 5.91 5.98 -6.14
C ILE A 93 6.95 5.86 -7.26
N LEU A 94 6.76 4.90 -8.18
CA LEU A 94 7.69 4.68 -9.30
C LEU A 94 7.72 5.85 -10.30
N ARG A 95 6.72 6.74 -10.28
CA ARG A 95 6.71 7.98 -11.09
C ARG A 95 7.52 9.12 -10.48
N ILE A 96 8.10 8.95 -9.28
CA ILE A 96 8.97 9.96 -8.66
C ILE A 96 10.36 9.90 -9.31
N PHE A 97 10.70 10.90 -10.11
CA PHE A 97 11.97 10.96 -10.86
C PHE A 97 13.18 11.39 -10.01
N TYR A 98 12.95 12.04 -8.87
CA TYR A 98 14.00 12.50 -7.96
C TYR A 98 13.48 12.48 -6.53
N ILE A 99 14.27 11.92 -5.62
CA ILE A 99 13.93 11.76 -4.21
C ILE A 99 15.13 12.15 -3.35
N THR A 100 14.89 12.96 -2.32
CA THR A 100 15.93 13.34 -1.33
C THR A 100 16.07 12.27 -0.26
N ALA A 101 17.17 12.26 0.49
CA ALA A 101 17.38 11.29 1.58
C ALA A 101 16.28 11.37 2.66
N ASN A 102 15.84 12.58 3.00
CA ASN A 102 14.72 12.76 3.94
C ASN A 102 13.41 12.21 3.38
N ALA A 103 13.17 12.42 2.08
CA ALA A 103 11.97 11.90 1.41
C ALA A 103 11.97 10.37 1.32
N ILE A 104 13.14 9.71 1.18
CA ILE A 104 13.26 8.24 1.28
C ILE A 104 12.80 7.78 2.67
N ASN A 105 13.30 8.42 3.74
CA ASN A 105 12.92 8.06 5.10
C ASN A 105 11.41 8.26 5.34
N GLN A 106 10.85 9.35 4.82
CA GLN A 106 9.41 9.59 4.89
C GLN A 106 8.62 8.51 4.13
N LEU A 107 9.05 8.14 2.93
CA LEU A 107 8.40 7.09 2.15
C LEU A 107 8.43 5.73 2.85
N ILE A 108 9.55 5.40 3.51
CA ILE A 108 9.67 4.19 4.33
C ILE A 108 8.64 4.21 5.46
N THR A 109 8.48 5.33 6.15
CA THR A 109 7.47 5.51 7.21
C THR A 109 6.05 5.38 6.66
N ASP A 110 5.77 6.05 5.54
CA ASP A 110 4.44 6.07 4.91
C ASP A 110 4.03 4.67 4.41
N ILE A 111 4.95 3.95 3.75
CA ILE A 111 4.71 2.56 3.32
C ILE A 111 4.55 1.64 4.53
N GLY A 112 5.36 1.83 5.59
CA GLY A 112 5.24 1.06 6.83
C GLY A 112 3.83 1.17 7.43
N TYR A 113 3.34 2.40 7.60
CA TYR A 113 1.98 2.65 8.06
C TYR A 113 0.93 1.98 7.16
N PHE A 114 1.07 2.09 5.85
CA PHE A 114 0.12 1.46 4.93
C PHE A 114 0.12 -0.06 5.03
N CYS A 115 1.27 -0.70 5.24
CA CYS A 115 1.37 -2.13 5.51
C CYS A 115 0.67 -2.51 6.82
N ASP A 116 0.82 -1.71 7.89
CA ASP A 116 0.14 -1.95 9.17
C ASP A 116 -1.39 -1.86 8.99
N VAL A 117 -1.88 -0.90 8.20
CA VAL A 117 -3.31 -0.80 7.85
C VAL A 117 -3.81 -2.02 7.09
N LEU A 118 -3.02 -2.57 6.18
CA LEU A 118 -3.39 -3.80 5.47
C LEU A 118 -3.45 -4.99 6.45
N ASP A 119 -2.48 -5.11 7.35
CA ASP A 119 -2.43 -6.17 8.36
C ASP A 119 -3.63 -6.12 9.33
N ASP A 120 -4.00 -4.92 9.79
CA ASP A 120 -5.18 -4.67 10.62
C ASP A 120 -6.49 -5.11 9.92
N LEU A 121 -6.52 -5.11 8.59
CA LEU A 121 -7.64 -5.60 7.77
C LEU A 121 -7.54 -7.10 7.42
N GLY A 122 -6.51 -7.79 7.92
CA GLY A 122 -6.23 -9.19 7.61
C GLY A 122 -5.68 -9.42 6.19
N LEU A 123 -5.14 -8.38 5.57
CA LEU A 123 -4.61 -8.40 4.21
C LEU A 123 -3.08 -8.37 4.21
N SER A 124 -2.49 -8.95 3.18
CA SER A 124 -1.04 -8.89 2.97
C SER A 124 -0.67 -7.87 1.89
N PRO A 125 0.38 -7.06 2.08
CA PRO A 125 0.89 -6.17 1.04
C PRO A 125 1.42 -6.95 -0.15
N SER A 126 1.33 -6.38 -1.35
CA SER A 126 1.83 -7.01 -2.58
C SER A 126 3.35 -7.20 -2.54
N ALA A 127 3.84 -8.20 -3.28
CA ALA A 127 5.28 -8.46 -3.39
C ALA A 127 6.03 -7.21 -3.87
N ASP A 128 5.46 -6.48 -4.83
CA ASP A 128 6.05 -5.26 -5.37
C ASP A 128 6.19 -4.17 -4.30
N LEU A 129 5.18 -3.96 -3.44
CA LEU A 129 5.27 -2.99 -2.35
C LEU A 129 6.33 -3.41 -1.33
N GLN A 130 6.41 -4.70 -1.00
CA GLN A 130 7.43 -5.24 -0.09
C GLN A 130 8.84 -5.10 -0.67
N HIS A 131 9.01 -5.37 -1.97
CA HIS A 131 10.25 -5.19 -2.70
C HIS A 131 10.67 -3.73 -2.68
N LEU A 132 9.75 -2.81 -2.98
CA LEU A 132 9.98 -1.38 -2.96
C LEU A 132 10.43 -0.92 -1.57
N LEU A 133 9.74 -1.33 -0.51
CA LEU A 133 10.12 -1.00 0.88
C LEU A 133 11.52 -1.52 1.23
N SER A 134 11.84 -2.75 0.82
CA SER A 134 13.18 -3.32 1.02
C SER A 134 14.25 -2.53 0.28
N LEU A 135 14.00 -2.14 -0.97
CA LEU A 135 14.96 -1.38 -1.78
C LEU A 135 15.18 0.04 -1.26
N LEU A 136 14.14 0.69 -0.72
CA LEU A 136 14.28 2.01 -0.08
C LEU A 136 15.14 1.94 1.20
N LYS A 137 15.07 0.82 1.93
CA LYS A 137 15.87 0.58 3.15
C LYS A 137 17.30 0.10 2.87
N ALA A 138 17.57 -0.36 1.64
CA ALA A 138 18.86 -0.91 1.27
C ALA A 138 19.95 0.17 1.33
N LYS A 139 21.13 -0.21 1.82
CA LYS A 139 22.30 0.66 1.78
C LYS A 139 22.85 0.72 0.36
N PRO A 140 23.53 1.80 -0.04
CA PRO A 140 24.15 1.89 -1.37
C PRO A 140 25.09 0.72 -1.67
N GLU A 141 25.77 0.20 -0.65
CA GLU A 141 26.72 -0.93 -0.73
C GLU A 141 26.03 -2.28 -0.99
N THR A 142 24.80 -2.47 -0.50
CA THR A 142 24.07 -3.75 -0.59
C THR A 142 22.99 -3.74 -1.67
N PHE A 143 22.66 -2.57 -2.22
CA PHE A 143 21.57 -2.35 -3.16
C PHE A 143 21.62 -3.28 -4.38
N GLU A 144 22.79 -3.46 -5.01
CA GLU A 144 22.93 -4.34 -6.18
C GLU A 144 22.61 -5.80 -5.84
N THR A 145 22.92 -6.24 -4.62
CA THR A 145 22.61 -7.60 -4.19
C THR A 145 21.15 -7.73 -3.83
N GLU A 146 20.59 -6.73 -3.15
CA GLU A 146 19.20 -6.72 -2.69
C GLU A 146 18.16 -6.53 -3.81
N SER A 147 18.57 -6.00 -4.97
CA SER A 147 17.72 -5.80 -6.15
C SER A 147 17.65 -7.01 -7.09
N LYS A 148 18.52 -8.01 -6.93
CA LYS A 148 18.52 -9.19 -7.81
C LYS A 148 17.23 -10.00 -7.61
N GLY A 149 16.45 -10.12 -8.68
CA GLY A 149 15.22 -10.93 -8.70
C GLY A 149 13.98 -10.25 -8.11
N LYS A 150 14.02 -8.92 -7.96
CA LYS A 150 12.88 -8.08 -7.56
C LYS A 150 12.40 -7.22 -8.73
#